data_AF-A0A0C1KS01-F1
#
_entry.id   AF-A0A0C1KS01-F1
#
_cell.length_a   1.000
_cell.length_b   1.000
_cell.length_c   1.000
_cell.angle_alpha   90.00
_cell.angle_beta   90.00
_cell.angle_gamma   90.00
#
_symmetry.space_group_name_H-M   'P 1'
#
loop_
_entity.id
_entity.type
_entity.pdbx_description
1 polymer ?
#
loop_
_entity_poly.entity_id
_entity_poly.type
_entity_poly.pdbx_seq_one_letter_code
_entity_poly.pdbx_strand_id
1 'polypeptide(L)'
;MNWNNLKEEDCFDEDPTSNLRIENEISKLKLRAEFGATINSYSELPPEVEKEFLEMIREVETNELVAPLISVYNFIGSPSFIPAASLSDHSIAVELERMFHLLGEHDLSLVVLKEYDPRMIYQFITEELFNEEIRDVRIPGLVGVFCYEEFHSHPEIEIEMQTAYFMDGWQQQNWNNPECMLADYAVIPDGRILEYKRFRDKLLNQVRKYKAILSLKFEVSNISYEWKDGDFGLGYAEGHIRYEGIKEEGNSELFEDDFKIYFSNTGDNWKITFFFLPGFDWD
;
A
#
# COMPACT_ATOMS: atom_id res chain seq x y z
N MET A 1 -53.47 -27.84 -12.72
CA MET A 1 -52.18 -27.40 -12.17
C MET A 1 -52.07 -25.91 -12.44
N ASN A 2 -52.19 -25.10 -11.40
CA ASN A 2 -52.18 -23.64 -11.49
C ASN A 2 -50.81 -23.16 -11.02
N TRP A 3 -50.02 -22.59 -11.93
CA TRP A 3 -48.62 -22.17 -11.74
C TRP A 3 -48.49 -20.76 -11.14
N ASN A 4 -49.48 -20.30 -10.35
CA ASN A 4 -49.58 -18.91 -9.89
C ASN A 4 -49.34 -18.71 -8.38
N ASN A 5 -48.61 -19.63 -7.72
CA ASN A 5 -48.35 -19.54 -6.28
C ASN A 5 -46.87 -19.80 -5.93
N LEU A 6 -45.94 -19.35 -6.77
CA LEU A 6 -44.61 -19.01 -6.27
C LEU A 6 -44.74 -17.61 -5.67
N LYS A 7 -45.11 -17.55 -4.39
CA LYS A 7 -44.72 -16.39 -3.58
C LYS A 7 -43.19 -16.40 -3.63
N GLU A 8 -42.60 -15.30 -4.06
CA GLU A 8 -41.23 -14.99 -3.73
C GLU A 8 -41.16 -15.05 -2.20
N GLU A 9 -40.63 -16.16 -1.68
CA GLU A 9 -40.26 -16.27 -0.28
C GLU A 9 -39.05 -15.36 -0.11
N ASP A 10 -39.28 -14.17 0.44
CA ASP A 10 -38.25 -13.26 0.92
C ASP A 10 -37.31 -14.06 1.83
N CYS A 11 -36.13 -14.41 1.30
CA CYS A 11 -35.10 -15.21 1.97
C CYS A 11 -34.19 -14.30 2.81
N PHE A 12 -34.79 -13.55 3.72
CA PHE A 12 -34.09 -12.72 4.69
C PHE A 12 -34.38 -13.24 6.09
N ASP A 13 -33.34 -13.44 6.90
CA ASP A 13 -33.44 -13.85 8.29
C ASP A 13 -34.29 -12.83 9.08
N GLU A 14 -34.94 -13.24 10.17
CA GLU A 14 -35.66 -12.32 11.07
C GLU A 14 -34.72 -11.33 11.80
N ASP A 15 -33.40 -11.50 11.67
CA ASP A 15 -32.38 -10.61 12.21
C ASP A 15 -31.92 -9.57 11.15
N PRO A 16 -32.27 -8.28 11.30
CA PRO A 16 -31.84 -7.22 10.40
C PRO A 16 -30.32 -7.10 10.27
N THR A 17 -29.57 -7.43 11.32
CA THR A 17 -28.10 -7.36 11.30
C THR A 17 -27.50 -8.48 10.46
N SER A 18 -28.04 -9.70 10.53
CA SER A 18 -27.68 -10.81 9.64
C SER A 18 -27.92 -10.44 8.17
N ASN A 19 -29.06 -9.82 7.86
CA ASN A 19 -29.41 -9.40 6.50
C ASN A 19 -28.44 -8.35 5.94
N LEU A 20 -28.08 -7.34 6.74
CA LEU A 20 -27.09 -6.33 6.32
C LEU A 20 -25.72 -6.94 6.02
N ARG A 21 -25.29 -7.96 6.79
CA ARG A 21 -24.04 -8.67 6.50
C ARG A 21 -24.11 -9.41 5.16
N ILE A 22 -25.24 -10.05 4.87
CA ILE A 22 -25.47 -10.71 3.57
C ILE A 22 -25.45 -9.68 2.44
N GLU A 23 -26.12 -8.54 2.62
CA GLU A 23 -26.11 -7.43 1.65
C GLU A 23 -24.69 -6.93 1.38
N ASN A 24 -23.87 -6.74 2.42
CA ASN A 24 -22.48 -6.29 2.29
C ASN A 24 -21.63 -7.30 1.50
N GLU A 25 -21.77 -8.60 1.78
CA GLU A 25 -21.05 -9.64 1.02
C GLU A 25 -21.48 -9.67 -0.45
N ILE A 26 -22.78 -9.50 -0.74
CA ILE A 26 -23.27 -9.37 -2.13
C ILE A 26 -22.67 -8.13 -2.80
N SER A 27 -22.62 -6.99 -2.10
CA SER A 27 -22.03 -5.75 -2.61
C SER A 27 -20.54 -5.89 -2.90
N LYS A 28 -19.76 -6.55 -2.04
CA LYS A 28 -18.35 -6.87 -2.30
C LYS A 28 -18.18 -7.73 -3.55
N LEU A 29 -19.02 -8.76 -3.72
CA LEU A 29 -19.00 -9.61 -4.91
C LEU A 29 -19.32 -8.83 -6.19
N LYS A 30 -20.30 -7.91 -6.13
CA LYS A 30 -20.61 -7.02 -7.26
C LYS A 30 -19.45 -6.09 -7.60
N LEU A 31 -18.85 -5.44 -6.59
CA LEU A 31 -17.69 -4.57 -6.79
C LEU A 31 -16.50 -5.31 -7.41
N ARG A 32 -16.22 -6.53 -6.94
CA ARG A 32 -15.21 -7.43 -7.54
C ARG A 32 -15.53 -7.77 -8.99
N ALA A 33 -16.79 -8.08 -9.29
CA ALA A 33 -17.19 -8.51 -10.63
C ALA A 33 -17.23 -7.35 -11.65
N GLU A 34 -17.69 -6.17 -11.23
CA GLU A 34 -17.87 -4.99 -12.08
C GLU A 34 -16.56 -4.23 -12.31
N PHE A 35 -15.73 -4.07 -11.25
CA PHE A 35 -14.56 -3.19 -11.26
C PHE A 35 -13.23 -3.93 -11.01
N GLY A 36 -13.27 -5.21 -10.65
CA GLY A 36 -12.06 -5.94 -10.24
C GLY A 36 -11.55 -5.56 -8.84
N ALA A 37 -12.36 -4.84 -8.05
CA ALA A 37 -11.96 -4.29 -6.75
C ALA A 37 -11.55 -5.40 -5.76
N THR A 38 -10.38 -5.27 -5.14
CA THR A 38 -9.94 -6.18 -4.07
C THR A 38 -10.28 -5.58 -2.71
N ILE A 39 -11.47 -5.91 -2.19
CA ILE A 39 -11.91 -5.45 -0.88
C ILE A 39 -11.46 -6.46 0.17
N ASN A 40 -10.49 -6.07 1.00
CA ASN A 40 -10.12 -6.83 2.18
C ASN A 40 -11.27 -6.78 3.19
N SER A 41 -11.70 -7.94 3.68
CA SER A 41 -12.77 -8.00 4.68
C SER A 41 -12.23 -7.49 6.01
N TYR A 42 -12.67 -6.31 6.43
CA TYR A 42 -12.51 -5.86 7.80
C TYR A 42 -13.50 -6.64 8.66
N SER A 43 -13.08 -7.77 9.23
CA SER A 43 -13.95 -8.68 10.01
C SER A 43 -14.55 -8.05 11.28
N GLU A 44 -14.27 -6.78 11.56
CA GLU A 44 -14.63 -6.09 12.80
C GLU A 44 -15.51 -4.85 12.61
N LEU A 45 -15.84 -4.43 11.38
CA LEU A 45 -16.68 -3.26 11.18
C LEU A 45 -18.15 -3.55 11.52
N PRO A 46 -18.86 -2.61 12.16
CA PRO A 46 -20.33 -2.64 12.23
C PRO A 46 -20.91 -2.73 10.81
N PRO A 47 -21.92 -3.59 10.55
CA PRO A 47 -22.46 -3.80 9.21
C PRO A 47 -22.92 -2.51 8.50
N GLU A 48 -23.43 -1.55 9.24
CA GLU A 48 -23.87 -0.25 8.72
C GLU A 48 -22.70 0.59 8.21
N VAL A 49 -21.59 0.62 8.95
CA VAL A 49 -20.37 1.34 8.56
C VAL A 49 -19.73 0.70 7.34
N GLU A 50 -19.70 -0.63 7.30
CA GLU A 50 -19.23 -1.37 6.13
C GLU A 50 -20.11 -1.10 4.91
N LYS A 51 -21.44 -1.01 5.08
CA LYS A 51 -22.35 -0.67 4.00
C LYS A 51 -22.06 0.72 3.42
N GLU A 52 -21.93 1.74 4.27
CA GLU A 52 -21.56 3.11 3.86
C GLU A 52 -20.22 3.14 3.12
N PHE A 53 -19.23 2.38 3.60
CA PHE A 53 -17.93 2.26 2.93
C PHE A 53 -18.03 1.62 1.54
N LEU A 54 -18.81 0.53 1.41
CA LEU A 54 -19.01 -0.14 0.13
C LEU A 54 -19.79 0.72 -0.87
N GLU A 55 -20.77 1.51 -0.39
CA GLU A 55 -21.49 2.49 -1.20
C GLU A 55 -20.54 3.59 -1.69
N MET A 56 -19.66 4.11 -0.82
CA MET A 56 -18.63 5.09 -1.18
C MET A 56 -17.66 4.53 -2.24
N ILE A 57 -17.13 3.30 -2.06
CA ILE A 57 -16.27 2.67 -3.08
C ILE A 57 -17.00 2.59 -4.41
N ARG A 58 -18.26 2.17 -4.41
CA ARG A 58 -19.03 2.04 -5.65
C ARG A 58 -19.21 3.39 -6.34
N GLU A 59 -19.45 4.44 -5.56
CA GLU A 59 -19.55 5.80 -6.07
C GLU A 59 -18.22 6.25 -6.70
N VAL A 60 -17.09 6.01 -6.04
CA VAL A 60 -15.74 6.30 -6.57
C VAL A 60 -15.53 5.61 -7.92
N GLU A 61 -15.63 4.28 -7.93
CA GLU A 61 -15.37 3.45 -9.12
C GLU A 61 -16.27 3.85 -10.30
N THR A 62 -17.55 4.13 -10.03
CA THR A 62 -18.49 4.55 -11.07
C THR A 62 -18.16 5.94 -11.62
N ASN A 63 -17.79 6.89 -10.76
CA ASN A 63 -17.42 8.24 -11.20
C ASN A 63 -16.09 8.23 -11.95
N GLU A 64 -15.09 7.47 -11.50
CA GLU A 64 -13.77 7.40 -12.16
C GLU A 64 -13.85 6.90 -13.61
N LEU A 65 -14.76 5.96 -13.90
CA LEU A 65 -14.94 5.42 -15.26
C LEU A 65 -15.37 6.47 -16.29
N VAL A 66 -16.10 7.51 -15.87
CA VAL A 66 -16.67 8.53 -16.76
C VAL A 66 -16.07 9.91 -16.56
N ALA A 67 -15.37 10.14 -15.44
CA ALA A 67 -14.80 11.44 -15.11
C ALA A 67 -13.71 11.84 -16.13
N PRO A 68 -13.72 13.09 -16.60
CA PRO A 68 -12.65 13.59 -17.44
C PRO A 68 -11.32 13.62 -16.66
N LEU A 69 -10.22 13.48 -17.40
CA LEU A 69 -8.91 13.83 -16.87
C LEU A 69 -8.75 15.34 -16.88
N ILE A 70 -8.35 15.92 -15.75
CA ILE A 70 -7.98 17.32 -15.61
C ILE A 70 -6.70 17.42 -14.79
N SER A 71 -5.94 18.48 -14.97
CA SER A 71 -4.76 18.69 -14.12
C SER A 71 -5.16 19.03 -12.68
N VAL A 72 -4.29 18.70 -11.72
CA VAL A 72 -4.44 19.12 -10.31
C VAL A 72 -4.66 20.62 -10.22
N TYR A 73 -3.92 21.42 -11.00
CA TYR A 73 -4.09 22.87 -11.08
C TYR A 73 -5.52 23.29 -11.41
N ASN A 74 -6.15 22.64 -12.39
CA ASN A 74 -7.54 22.93 -12.77
C ASN A 74 -8.52 22.40 -11.72
N PHE A 75 -8.22 21.25 -11.12
CA PHE A 75 -9.06 20.65 -10.09
C PHE A 75 -9.23 21.58 -8.88
N ILE A 76 -8.15 22.23 -8.45
CA ILE A 76 -8.14 23.18 -7.32
C ILE A 76 -8.50 24.63 -7.73
N GLY A 77 -9.07 24.83 -8.93
CA GLY A 77 -9.59 26.13 -9.36
C GLY A 77 -8.57 27.12 -9.92
N SER A 78 -7.43 26.63 -10.40
CA SER A 78 -6.39 27.41 -11.09
C SER A 78 -5.85 28.61 -10.29
N PRO A 79 -5.29 28.36 -9.09
CA PRO A 79 -4.83 29.39 -8.18
C PRO A 79 -3.62 30.15 -8.70
N SER A 80 -3.49 31.43 -8.38
CA SER A 80 -2.24 32.15 -8.63
C SER A 80 -1.15 31.70 -7.67
N PHE A 81 0.05 31.47 -8.20
CA PHE A 81 1.27 31.21 -7.42
C PHE A 81 2.47 31.91 -8.05
N ILE A 82 3.52 32.09 -7.26
CA ILE A 82 4.78 32.71 -7.71
C ILE A 82 5.79 31.58 -7.96
N PRO A 83 6.49 31.54 -9.10
CA PRO A 83 7.50 30.51 -9.35
C PRO A 83 8.56 30.47 -8.24
N ALA A 84 9.01 29.28 -7.87
CA ALA A 84 9.91 29.09 -6.74
C ALA A 84 11.19 29.96 -6.89
N ALA A 85 11.73 30.03 -8.10
CA ALA A 85 12.91 30.82 -8.45
C ALA A 85 12.78 32.34 -8.17
N SER A 86 11.56 32.86 -8.03
CA SER A 86 11.30 34.29 -7.77
C SER A 86 11.06 34.59 -6.28
N LEU A 87 11.04 33.58 -5.41
CA LEU A 87 10.80 33.73 -3.98
C LEU A 87 12.09 33.64 -3.18
N SER A 88 12.17 34.42 -2.10
CA SER A 88 13.19 34.26 -1.06
C SER A 88 12.88 33.05 -0.17
N ASP A 89 13.87 32.51 0.55
CA ASP A 89 13.67 31.34 1.42
C ASP A 89 12.64 31.60 2.53
N HIS A 90 12.61 32.82 3.07
CA HIS A 90 11.60 33.22 4.06
C HIS A 90 10.18 33.22 3.48
N SER A 91 10.03 33.69 2.23
CA SER A 91 8.75 33.71 1.53
C SER A 91 8.29 32.32 1.10
N ILE A 92 9.23 31.41 0.79
CA ILE A 92 8.93 30.03 0.44
C ILE A 92 8.19 29.32 1.57
N ALA A 93 8.62 29.45 2.82
CA ALA A 93 7.96 28.77 3.94
C ALA A 93 6.48 29.19 4.08
N VAL A 94 6.20 30.50 3.92
CA VAL A 94 4.85 31.05 3.99
C VAL A 94 3.99 30.59 2.80
N GLU A 95 4.54 30.62 1.59
CA GLU A 95 3.81 30.18 0.40
C GLU A 95 3.59 28.66 0.39
N LEU A 96 4.52 27.87 0.93
CA LEU A 96 4.36 26.42 1.07
C LEU A 96 3.21 26.07 2.01
N GLU A 97 3.11 26.72 3.17
CA GLU A 97 1.98 26.54 4.08
C GLU A 97 0.65 26.89 3.39
N ARG A 98 0.63 27.97 2.60
CA ARG A 98 -0.52 28.34 1.79
C ARG A 98 -0.87 27.26 0.76
N MET A 99 0.11 26.64 0.11
CA MET A 99 -0.12 25.55 -0.84
C MET A 99 -0.72 24.32 -0.18
N PHE A 100 -0.23 23.90 0.98
CA PHE A 100 -0.82 22.78 1.73
C PHE A 100 -2.25 23.06 2.15
N HIS A 101 -2.53 24.28 2.63
CA HIS A 101 -3.90 24.67 2.98
C HIS A 101 -4.82 24.62 1.76
N LEU A 102 -4.36 25.13 0.62
CA LEU A 102 -5.11 25.16 -0.62
C LEU A 102 -5.42 23.76 -1.16
N LEU A 103 -4.45 22.84 -1.12
CA LEU A 103 -4.70 21.44 -1.46
C LEU A 103 -5.80 20.86 -0.54
N GLY A 104 -5.67 21.08 0.77
CA GLY A 104 -6.62 20.58 1.76
C GLY A 104 -8.04 21.14 1.63
N GLU A 105 -8.19 22.43 1.26
CA GLU A 105 -9.50 23.03 0.96
C GLU A 105 -10.22 22.38 -0.22
N HIS A 106 -9.47 21.69 -1.08
CA HIS A 106 -9.96 20.98 -2.25
C HIS A 106 -9.88 19.46 -2.11
N ASP A 107 -9.88 18.94 -0.88
CA ASP A 107 -9.83 17.50 -0.60
C ASP A 107 -8.63 16.79 -1.25
N LEU A 108 -7.50 17.49 -1.38
CA LEU A 108 -6.22 16.93 -1.79
C LEU A 108 -5.21 17.03 -0.64
N SER A 109 -4.32 16.05 -0.55
CA SER A 109 -3.23 16.04 0.42
C SER A 109 -1.94 15.61 -0.27
N LEU A 110 -0.83 16.23 0.13
CA LEU A 110 0.51 15.78 -0.22
C LEU A 110 1.20 15.26 1.04
N VAL A 111 1.59 13.99 1.01
CA VAL A 111 2.41 13.34 2.01
C VAL A 111 3.87 13.42 1.58
N VAL A 112 4.73 13.75 2.53
CA VAL A 112 6.19 13.80 2.34
C VAL A 112 6.81 12.97 3.45
N LEU A 113 7.49 11.88 3.09
CA LEU A 113 7.92 10.86 4.07
C LEU A 113 9.18 11.25 4.84
N LYS A 114 9.98 12.19 4.32
CA LYS A 114 11.15 12.74 5.03
C LYS A 114 11.19 14.27 5.02
N GLU A 115 12.14 14.82 5.77
CA GLU A 115 12.40 16.25 5.75
C GLU A 115 13.18 16.63 4.48
N TYR A 116 12.64 17.59 3.72
CA TYR A 116 13.28 18.19 2.56
C TYR A 116 13.36 19.70 2.72
N ASP A 117 14.18 20.32 1.88
CA ASP A 117 14.17 21.78 1.73
C ASP A 117 12.74 22.25 1.36
N PRO A 118 12.13 23.19 2.10
CA PRO A 118 10.81 23.72 1.80
C PRO A 118 10.67 24.23 0.35
N ARG A 119 11.75 24.76 -0.23
CA ARG A 119 11.77 25.22 -1.61
C ARG A 119 11.56 24.08 -2.59
N MET A 120 12.13 22.92 -2.32
CA MET A 120 11.99 21.73 -3.15
C MET A 120 10.53 21.25 -3.18
N ILE A 121 9.88 21.17 -2.02
CA ILE A 121 8.48 20.75 -1.94
C ILE A 121 7.55 21.79 -2.56
N TYR A 122 7.81 23.08 -2.33
CA TYR A 122 7.04 24.14 -2.96
C TYR A 122 7.17 24.09 -4.50
N GLN A 123 8.40 23.89 -5.00
CA GLN A 123 8.66 23.73 -6.42
C GLN A 123 7.92 22.53 -6.98
N PHE A 124 7.99 21.38 -6.31
CA PHE A 124 7.24 20.19 -6.71
C PHE A 124 5.74 20.47 -6.83
N ILE A 125 5.12 21.06 -5.80
CA ILE A 125 3.68 21.36 -5.84
C ILE A 125 3.33 22.23 -7.07
N THR A 126 4.07 23.32 -7.24
CA THR A 126 3.70 24.38 -8.18
C THR A 126 4.15 24.15 -9.62
N GLU A 127 5.24 23.41 -9.83
CA GLU A 127 5.88 23.21 -11.13
C GLU A 127 5.71 21.77 -11.64
N GLU A 128 5.39 20.80 -10.77
CA GLU A 128 5.24 19.38 -11.14
C GLU A 128 3.82 18.89 -10.84
N LEU A 129 3.44 18.77 -9.56
CA LEU A 129 2.14 18.22 -9.13
C LEU A 129 0.95 18.93 -9.79
N PHE A 130 1.00 20.25 -9.94
CA PHE A 130 -0.05 21.02 -10.61
C PHE A 130 -0.30 20.60 -12.07
N ASN A 131 0.69 20.00 -12.73
CA ASN A 131 0.58 19.47 -14.09
C ASN A 131 0.09 18.01 -14.11
N GLU A 132 0.11 17.30 -12.98
CA GLU A 132 -0.36 15.92 -12.91
C GLU A 132 -1.84 15.82 -13.24
N GLU A 133 -2.20 14.83 -14.05
CA GLU A 133 -3.58 14.60 -14.47
C GLU A 133 -4.28 13.64 -13.51
N ILE A 134 -5.44 14.06 -13.00
CA ILE A 134 -6.33 13.26 -12.18
C ILE A 134 -7.72 13.19 -12.77
N ARG A 135 -8.50 12.19 -12.34
CA ARG A 135 -9.93 12.15 -12.64
C ARG A 135 -10.65 13.22 -11.83
N ASP A 136 -11.54 14.00 -12.47
CA ASP A 136 -12.38 14.99 -11.78
C ASP A 136 -13.52 14.30 -11.01
N VAL A 137 -13.14 13.55 -9.97
CA VAL A 137 -14.06 12.89 -9.04
C VAL A 137 -14.11 13.70 -7.76
N ARG A 138 -15.29 14.19 -7.41
CA ARG A 138 -15.52 15.03 -6.22
C ARG A 138 -16.62 14.41 -5.37
N ILE A 139 -16.20 13.57 -4.43
CA ILE A 139 -17.09 12.87 -3.50
C ILE A 139 -16.84 13.44 -2.10
N PRO A 140 -17.85 14.01 -1.43
CA PRO A 140 -17.66 14.56 -0.09
C PRO A 140 -17.07 13.54 0.88
N GLY A 141 -15.97 13.92 1.56
CA GLY A 141 -15.28 13.06 2.52
C GLY A 141 -14.22 12.14 1.92
N LEU A 142 -14.06 12.13 0.59
CA LEU A 142 -12.94 11.47 -0.08
C LEU A 142 -11.80 12.48 -0.26
N VAL A 143 -10.61 12.15 0.25
CA VAL A 143 -9.40 12.95 0.05
C VAL A 143 -8.47 12.23 -0.91
N GLY A 144 -8.08 12.89 -2.00
CA GLY A 144 -7.01 12.43 -2.89
C GLY A 144 -5.66 12.62 -2.22
N VAL A 145 -4.86 11.56 -2.13
CA VAL A 145 -3.54 11.62 -1.46
C VAL A 145 -2.45 11.38 -2.50
N PHE A 146 -1.52 12.32 -2.59
CA PHE A 146 -0.27 12.19 -3.32
C PHE A 146 0.87 11.94 -2.35
N CYS A 147 1.87 11.15 -2.76
CA CYS A 147 3.12 11.01 -2.02
C CYS A 147 4.28 11.58 -2.84
N TYR A 148 5.06 12.49 -2.27
CA TYR A 148 6.21 13.11 -2.97
C TYR A 148 7.20 12.05 -3.46
N GLU A 149 7.47 11.03 -2.65
CA GLU A 149 8.39 9.94 -2.96
C GLU A 149 7.93 9.05 -4.13
N GLU A 150 6.65 9.08 -4.53
CA GLU A 150 6.18 8.38 -5.73
C GLU A 150 6.65 9.06 -7.02
N PHE A 151 6.94 10.37 -6.97
CA PHE A 151 7.46 11.16 -8.10
C PHE A 151 8.98 11.26 -8.06
N HIS A 152 9.55 11.30 -6.85
CA HIS A 152 10.98 11.43 -6.62
C HIS A 152 11.47 10.29 -5.74
N SER A 153 11.72 9.16 -6.39
CA SER A 153 12.20 7.94 -5.74
C SER A 153 13.39 8.20 -4.82
N HIS A 154 13.33 7.61 -3.63
CA HIS A 154 14.45 7.57 -2.72
C HIS A 154 14.70 6.11 -2.36
N PRO A 155 15.74 5.48 -2.94
CA PRO A 155 16.04 4.07 -2.72
C PRO A 155 16.04 3.64 -1.26
N GLU A 156 16.55 4.50 -0.38
CA GLU A 156 16.56 4.23 1.06
C GLU A 156 15.16 4.10 1.65
N ILE A 157 14.25 5.03 1.32
CA ILE A 157 12.85 5.00 1.79
C ILE A 157 12.12 3.81 1.18
N GLU A 158 12.31 3.55 -0.12
CA GLU A 158 11.68 2.40 -0.77
C GLU A 158 12.13 1.08 -0.14
N ILE A 159 13.43 0.92 0.11
CA ILE A 159 13.97 -0.26 0.79
C ILE A 159 13.42 -0.38 2.22
N GLU A 160 13.29 0.73 2.94
CA GLU A 160 12.71 0.75 4.28
C GLU A 160 11.23 0.35 4.27
N MET A 161 10.42 0.93 3.38
CA MET A 161 9.00 0.60 3.21
C MET A 161 8.81 -0.85 2.80
N GLN A 162 9.61 -1.36 1.86
CA GLN A 162 9.55 -2.77 1.45
C GLN A 162 9.97 -3.72 2.57
N THR A 163 10.94 -3.31 3.41
CA THR A 163 11.32 -4.04 4.62
C THR A 163 10.14 -4.09 5.60
N ALA A 164 9.50 -2.96 5.87
CA ALA A 164 8.33 -2.90 6.75
C ALA A 164 7.15 -3.73 6.22
N TYR A 165 6.87 -3.65 4.91
CA TYR A 165 5.85 -4.45 4.25
C TYR A 165 6.13 -5.95 4.34
N PHE A 166 7.39 -6.35 4.18
CA PHE A 166 7.81 -7.74 4.37
C PHE A 166 7.55 -8.21 5.81
N MET A 167 7.93 -7.41 6.81
CA MET A 167 7.77 -7.75 8.23
C MET A 167 6.30 -7.81 8.66
N ASP A 168 5.47 -6.87 8.20
CA ASP A 168 4.02 -6.91 8.46
C ASP A 168 3.39 -8.15 7.84
N GLY A 169 3.68 -8.45 6.57
CA GLY A 169 3.16 -9.66 5.95
C GLY A 169 3.67 -10.95 6.60
N TRP A 170 4.88 -10.95 7.17
CA TRP A 170 5.37 -12.08 7.98
C TRP A 170 4.56 -12.24 9.26
N GLN A 171 4.29 -11.15 9.97
CA GLN A 171 3.49 -11.16 11.20
C GLN A 171 2.03 -11.58 10.93
N GLN A 172 1.42 -11.01 9.89
CA GLN A 172 0.04 -11.32 9.48
C GLN A 172 -0.07 -12.67 8.77
N GLN A 173 1.07 -13.29 8.45
CA GLN A 173 1.19 -14.52 7.68
C GLN A 173 0.47 -14.44 6.31
N ASN A 174 0.42 -13.24 5.75
CA ASN A 174 -0.27 -12.93 4.53
C ASN A 174 0.39 -11.71 3.85
N TRP A 175 0.70 -11.84 2.57
CA TRP A 175 1.06 -10.71 1.71
C TRP A 175 -0.03 -10.62 0.65
N ASN A 176 -0.76 -9.50 0.63
CA ASN A 176 -1.88 -9.33 -0.30
C ASN A 176 -1.42 -9.35 -1.77
N ASN A 177 -0.29 -8.69 -2.07
CA ASN A 177 0.29 -8.58 -3.42
C ASN A 177 1.81 -8.85 -3.39
N PRO A 178 2.23 -10.12 -3.22
CA PRO A 178 3.65 -10.45 -3.05
C PRO A 178 4.50 -10.08 -4.27
N GLU A 179 3.94 -9.95 -5.47
CA GLU A 179 4.62 -9.52 -6.70
C GLU A 179 5.10 -8.05 -6.67
N CYS A 180 4.49 -7.22 -5.83
CA CYS A 180 4.96 -5.84 -5.62
C CYS A 180 6.24 -5.80 -4.79
N MET A 181 6.50 -6.84 -3.98
CA MET A 181 7.60 -6.90 -3.03
C MET A 181 8.72 -7.87 -3.47
N LEU A 182 8.37 -9.04 -3.99
CA LEU A 182 9.31 -10.08 -4.40
C LEU A 182 9.73 -9.86 -5.84
N ALA A 183 11.03 -10.00 -6.10
CA ALA A 183 11.56 -10.03 -7.45
C ALA A 183 11.10 -11.30 -8.19
N ASP A 184 11.20 -11.29 -9.51
CA ASP A 184 10.86 -12.45 -10.36
C ASP A 184 11.75 -13.67 -10.12
N TYR A 185 12.81 -13.49 -9.32
CA TYR A 185 13.74 -14.53 -8.92
C TYR A 185 14.29 -14.28 -7.52
N ALA A 186 14.78 -15.35 -6.88
CA ALA A 186 15.65 -15.28 -5.72
C ALA A 186 17.02 -15.89 -6.00
N VAL A 187 18.07 -15.29 -5.44
CA VAL A 187 19.45 -15.81 -5.49
C VAL A 187 19.81 -16.34 -4.11
N ILE A 188 19.88 -17.67 -3.96
CA ILE A 188 20.16 -18.28 -2.66
C ILE A 188 21.67 -18.51 -2.46
N PRO A 189 22.17 -18.70 -1.23
CA PRO A 189 23.61 -18.62 -0.92
C PRO A 189 24.50 -19.63 -1.66
N ASP A 190 23.94 -20.75 -2.11
CA ASP A 190 24.65 -21.75 -2.90
C ASP A 190 24.73 -21.42 -4.41
N GLY A 191 24.22 -20.25 -4.81
CA GLY A 191 24.24 -19.74 -6.17
C GLY A 191 23.09 -20.24 -7.05
N ARG A 192 22.17 -21.06 -6.54
CA ARG A 192 20.96 -21.42 -7.28
C ARG A 192 20.04 -20.21 -7.42
N ILE A 193 19.31 -20.17 -8.54
CA ILE A 193 18.27 -19.18 -8.81
C ILE A 193 16.91 -19.87 -8.69
N LEU A 194 16.03 -19.31 -7.86
CA LEU A 194 14.66 -19.74 -7.75
C LEU A 194 13.77 -18.78 -8.53
N GLU A 195 12.96 -19.31 -9.45
CA GLU A 195 11.92 -18.54 -10.14
C GLU A 195 10.85 -18.04 -9.15
N TYR A 196 10.18 -16.94 -9.49
CA TYR A 196 9.14 -16.27 -8.68
C TYR A 196 8.20 -17.25 -7.98
N LYS A 197 7.61 -18.19 -8.73
CA LYS A 197 6.66 -19.15 -8.18
C LYS A 197 7.25 -19.97 -7.05
N ARG A 198 8.48 -20.46 -7.20
CA ARG A 198 9.17 -21.26 -6.17
C ARG A 198 9.59 -20.39 -5.00
N PHE A 199 10.05 -19.17 -5.25
CA PHE A 199 10.41 -18.22 -4.21
C PHE A 199 9.20 -17.90 -3.33
N ARG A 200 8.09 -17.47 -3.96
CA ARG A 200 6.81 -17.21 -3.30
C ARG A 200 6.30 -18.44 -2.54
N ASP A 201 6.26 -19.60 -3.19
CA ASP A 201 5.75 -20.82 -2.54
C ASP A 201 6.63 -21.20 -1.33
N LYS A 202 7.95 -20.99 -1.40
CA LYS A 202 8.84 -21.20 -0.25
C LYS A 202 8.54 -20.24 0.89
N LEU A 203 8.35 -18.95 0.60
CA LEU A 203 7.94 -17.95 1.59
C LEU A 203 6.64 -18.36 2.31
N LEU A 204 5.60 -18.64 1.52
CA LEU A 204 4.27 -18.99 2.04
C LEU A 204 4.28 -20.31 2.81
N ASN A 205 5.05 -21.31 2.36
CA ASN A 205 5.13 -22.59 3.07
C ASN A 205 5.87 -22.48 4.41
N GLN A 206 6.89 -21.61 4.50
CA GLN A 206 7.61 -21.39 5.76
C GLN A 206 6.73 -20.69 6.79
N VAL A 207 6.03 -19.62 6.41
CA VAL A 207 5.18 -18.89 7.36
C VAL A 207 4.01 -19.75 7.87
N ARG A 208 3.49 -20.67 7.04
CA ARG A 208 2.43 -21.64 7.40
C ARG A 208 2.85 -22.72 8.40
N LYS A 209 4.15 -22.84 8.73
CA LYS A 209 4.60 -23.71 9.82
C LYS A 209 4.15 -23.20 11.19
N TYR A 210 3.83 -21.91 11.27
CA TYR A 210 3.33 -21.27 12.46
C TYR A 210 1.82 -21.06 12.32
N LYS A 211 1.10 -21.31 13.41
CA LYS A 211 -0.31 -20.97 13.57
C LYS A 211 -0.51 -19.46 13.77
N ALA A 212 0.46 -18.79 14.40
CA ALA A 212 0.46 -17.35 14.62
C ALA A 212 1.89 -16.84 14.82
N ILE A 213 2.15 -15.60 14.39
CA ILE A 213 3.35 -14.83 14.74
C ILE A 213 2.92 -13.69 15.67
N LEU A 214 3.52 -13.62 16.85
CA LEU A 214 3.13 -12.67 17.89
C LEU A 214 4.30 -11.77 18.28
N SER A 215 3.95 -10.56 18.74
CA SER A 215 4.90 -9.59 19.32
C SER A 215 6.09 -9.27 18.44
N LEU A 216 5.92 -9.29 17.11
CA LEU A 216 6.98 -8.95 16.19
C LEU A 216 7.39 -7.49 16.38
N LYS A 217 8.69 -7.29 16.62
CA LYS A 217 9.34 -6.00 16.70
C LYS A 217 10.63 -6.09 15.91
N PHE A 218 10.92 -5.06 15.14
CA PHE A 218 12.16 -4.95 14.40
C PHE A 218 12.66 -3.51 14.43
N GLU A 219 13.96 -3.36 14.26
CA GLU A 219 14.64 -2.09 14.09
C GLU A 219 15.61 -2.24 12.91
N VAL A 220 15.51 -1.34 11.93
CA VAL A 220 16.47 -1.28 10.83
C VAL A 220 17.67 -0.48 11.29
N SER A 221 18.84 -1.09 11.24
CA SER A 221 20.10 -0.48 11.70
C SER A 221 20.91 0.17 10.58
N ASN A 222 20.75 -0.34 9.36
CA ASN A 222 21.50 0.10 8.20
C ASN A 222 20.76 -0.22 6.90
N ILE A 223 20.74 0.74 5.99
CA ILE A 223 20.27 0.60 4.62
C ILE A 223 21.40 1.09 3.71
N SER A 224 21.70 0.31 2.68
CA SER A 224 22.72 0.69 1.68
C SER A 224 22.28 0.23 0.32
N TYR A 225 22.59 1.04 -0.69
CA TYR A 225 22.32 0.72 -2.08
C TYR A 225 23.44 1.22 -2.99
N GLU A 226 23.54 0.61 -4.15
CA GLU A 226 24.43 1.00 -5.23
C GLU A 226 23.73 0.81 -6.58
N TRP A 227 23.84 1.81 -7.44
CA TRP A 227 23.47 1.68 -8.85
C TRP A 227 24.64 1.06 -9.60
N LYS A 228 24.41 -0.06 -10.28
CA LYS A 228 25.39 -0.74 -11.12
C LYS A 228 25.43 -0.14 -12.53
N ASP A 229 24.27 0.24 -13.02
CA ASP A 229 24.07 1.09 -14.19
C ASP A 229 22.83 1.99 -13.95
N GLY A 230 22.39 2.72 -14.97
CA GLY A 230 21.27 3.68 -14.83
C GLY A 230 19.93 3.04 -14.48
N ASP A 231 19.75 1.75 -14.78
CA ASP A 231 18.47 1.06 -14.66
C ASP A 231 18.53 -0.13 -13.68
N PHE A 232 19.73 -0.53 -13.23
CA PHE A 232 19.94 -1.65 -12.32
C PHE A 232 20.61 -1.24 -11.01
N GLY A 233 19.90 -1.46 -9.91
CA GLY A 233 20.36 -1.19 -8.54
C GLY A 233 20.44 -2.46 -7.70
N LEU A 234 21.40 -2.50 -6.77
CA LEU A 234 21.48 -3.50 -5.70
C LEU A 234 21.46 -2.82 -4.34
N GLY A 235 20.79 -3.42 -3.37
CA GLY A 235 20.65 -2.83 -2.05
C GLY A 235 20.37 -3.86 -0.97
N TYR A 236 20.46 -3.42 0.28
CA TYR A 236 20.06 -4.24 1.41
C TYR A 236 19.56 -3.37 2.56
N ALA A 237 18.74 -3.98 3.41
CA ALA A 237 18.42 -3.51 4.75
C ALA A 237 18.85 -4.57 5.76
N GLU A 238 19.46 -4.16 6.86
CA GLU A 238 19.83 -5.06 7.96
C GLU A 238 19.51 -4.44 9.32
N GLY A 239 19.22 -5.30 10.28
CA GLY A 239 18.75 -4.86 11.59
C GLY A 239 18.52 -6.01 12.53
N HIS A 240 17.84 -5.72 13.63
CA HIS A 240 17.53 -6.69 14.66
C HIS A 240 16.03 -6.97 14.70
N ILE A 241 15.64 -8.23 14.89
CA ILE A 241 14.24 -8.64 14.97
C ILE A 241 14.00 -9.55 16.16
N ARG A 242 12.83 -9.40 16.78
CA ARG A 242 12.33 -10.29 17.81
C ARG A 242 10.86 -10.61 17.58
N TYR A 243 10.49 -11.89 17.67
CA TYR A 243 9.10 -12.33 17.61
C TYR A 243 8.90 -13.72 18.23
N GLU A 244 7.65 -14.09 18.50
CA GLU A 244 7.28 -15.44 18.97
C GLU A 244 6.45 -16.16 17.89
N GLY A 245 6.92 -17.33 17.46
CA GLY A 245 6.20 -18.20 16.53
C GLY A 245 5.45 -19.30 17.28
N ILE A 246 4.12 -19.35 17.14
CA ILE A 246 3.28 -20.38 17.75
C ILE A 246 3.07 -21.52 16.76
N LYS A 247 3.40 -22.76 17.11
CA LYS A 247 3.16 -23.95 16.29
C LYS A 247 1.76 -24.52 16.53
N GLU A 248 1.28 -25.37 15.60
CA GLU A 248 -0.05 -26.03 15.69
C GLU A 248 -0.27 -26.79 17.00
N GLU A 249 0.77 -27.40 17.56
CA GLU A 249 0.72 -28.15 18.82
C GLU A 249 0.68 -27.25 20.07
N GLY A 250 0.67 -25.92 19.90
CA GLY A 250 0.68 -24.93 20.97
C GLY A 250 2.06 -24.62 21.57
N ASN A 251 3.11 -25.31 21.10
CA ASN A 251 4.50 -24.96 21.43
C ASN A 251 4.86 -23.61 20.83
N SER A 252 5.57 -22.77 21.57
CA SER A 252 6.09 -21.50 21.08
C SER A 252 7.61 -21.52 20.92
N GLU A 253 8.09 -20.81 19.91
CA GLU A 253 9.50 -20.59 19.65
C GLU A 253 9.78 -19.09 19.62
N LEU A 254 10.72 -18.67 20.46
CA LEU A 254 11.20 -17.29 20.50
C LEU A 254 12.34 -17.13 19.50
N PHE A 255 12.21 -16.16 18.62
CA PHE A 255 13.25 -15.74 17.70
C PHE A 255 13.73 -14.34 18.09
N GLU A 256 15.04 -14.17 18.22
CA GLU A 256 15.70 -12.90 18.54
C GLU A 256 17.11 -12.96 17.97
N ASP A 257 17.32 -12.34 16.81
CA ASP A 257 18.61 -12.32 16.10
C ASP A 257 18.58 -11.22 15.02
N ASP A 258 19.69 -11.07 14.32
CA ASP A 258 19.80 -10.14 13.21
C ASP A 258 19.08 -10.66 11.96
N PHE A 259 18.52 -9.73 11.19
CA PHE A 259 17.96 -9.99 9.86
C PHE A 259 18.72 -9.20 8.81
N LYS A 260 18.67 -9.69 7.57
CA LYS A 260 19.19 -8.96 6.41
C LYS A 260 18.38 -9.27 5.18
N ILE A 261 17.87 -8.26 4.50
CA ILE A 261 17.06 -8.40 3.28
C ILE A 261 17.83 -7.74 2.14
N TYR A 262 17.98 -8.45 1.03
CA TYR A 262 18.64 -7.98 -0.18
C TYR A 262 17.60 -7.64 -1.24
N PHE A 263 17.85 -6.54 -1.94
CA PHE A 263 16.97 -5.98 -2.93
C PHE A 263 17.71 -5.80 -4.26
N SER A 264 16.95 -5.86 -5.34
CA SER A 264 17.36 -5.33 -6.64
C SER A 264 16.31 -4.39 -7.19
N ASN A 265 16.75 -3.36 -7.90
CA ASN A 265 15.88 -2.50 -8.70
C ASN A 265 16.22 -2.72 -10.18
N THR A 266 15.21 -2.94 -11.02
CA THR A 266 15.35 -3.13 -12.48
C THR A 266 14.59 -2.05 -13.27
N GLY A 267 14.50 -0.84 -12.75
CA GLY A 267 13.97 0.34 -13.43
C GLY A 267 12.68 0.90 -12.81
N ASP A 268 11.91 0.07 -12.10
CA ASP A 268 10.59 0.47 -11.61
C ASP A 268 10.51 0.54 -10.08
N ASN A 269 11.07 -0.45 -9.36
CA ASN A 269 10.90 -0.59 -7.91
C ASN A 269 12.02 -1.45 -7.28
N TRP A 270 12.34 -1.21 -6.02
CA TRP A 270 13.18 -2.10 -5.21
C TRP A 270 12.41 -3.35 -4.77
N LYS A 271 12.87 -4.53 -5.18
CA LYS A 271 12.24 -5.81 -4.85
C LYS A 271 13.20 -6.78 -4.18
N ILE A 272 12.68 -7.57 -3.25
CA ILE A 272 13.43 -8.57 -2.49
C ILE A 272 13.91 -9.67 -3.42
N THR A 273 15.22 -9.92 -3.43
CA THR A 273 15.86 -11.03 -4.14
C THR A 273 16.36 -12.12 -3.21
N PHE A 274 16.61 -11.80 -1.94
CA PHE A 274 17.04 -12.76 -0.95
C PHE A 274 16.91 -12.17 0.46
N PHE A 275 16.87 -13.00 1.49
CA PHE A 275 16.91 -12.52 2.87
C PHE A 275 17.40 -13.58 3.85
N PHE A 276 17.92 -13.14 4.98
CA PHE A 276 18.08 -13.90 6.20
C PHE A 276 17.08 -13.37 7.22
N LEU A 277 16.22 -14.26 7.72
CA LEU A 277 15.25 -13.97 8.77
C LEU A 277 15.30 -15.13 9.77
N PRO A 278 15.43 -14.87 11.08
CA PRO A 278 15.37 -15.90 12.10
C PRO A 278 14.08 -16.70 11.95
N GLY A 279 14.15 -18.03 12.05
CA GLY A 279 12.99 -18.91 11.86
C GLY A 279 12.59 -19.19 10.41
N PHE A 280 13.29 -18.62 9.42
CA PHE A 280 13.15 -18.95 8.01
C PHE A 280 14.24 -19.91 7.53
N ASP A 281 13.85 -20.93 6.76
CA ASP A 281 14.78 -21.94 6.23
C ASP A 281 14.78 -21.97 4.70
N TRP A 282 15.99 -21.80 4.13
CA TRP A 282 16.26 -21.79 2.70
C TRP A 282 16.60 -23.16 2.12
N ASP A 283 16.79 -24.19 2.94
CA ASP A 283 17.09 -25.56 2.50
C ASP A 283 15.84 -26.34 2.07
#